data_AF-A0A846Q734-F1
#
_entry.id   AF-A0A846Q734-F1
#
_cell.length_a   1.000
_cell.length_b   1.000
_cell.length_c   1.000
_cell.angle_alpha   90.00
_cell.angle_beta   90.00
_cell.angle_gamma   90.00
#
_symmetry.space_group_name_H-M   'P 1'
#
loop_
_entity.id
_entity.type
_entity.pdbx_description
1 polymer ?
#
loop_
_entity_poly.entity_id
_entity_poly.type
_entity_poly.pdbx_seq_one_letter_code
_entity_poly.pdbx_strand_id
1 'polypeptide(L)'
;TDNLKKTLLEEIIVAVIIILLFLGHFRSSLIVSLVLPVGVLISFLIMYYLKIPSNIMSLGGIAIAIGVMVDAGIVMTENISRHLASTRENRLSTLIMAAKEVGP
;
A
#
# COMPACT_ATOMS: atom_id res chain seq x y z
N THR A 1 -1.38 -19.07 22.90
CA THR A 1 -1.69 -19.48 21.50
C THR A 1 -2.94 -18.80 20.97
N ASP A 2 -3.89 -18.42 21.82
CA ASP A 2 -5.16 -17.81 21.41
C ASP A 2 -5.04 -16.35 20.93
N ASN A 3 -4.13 -15.56 21.52
CA ASN A 3 -3.90 -14.19 21.06
C ASN A 3 -3.38 -14.12 19.61
N LEU A 4 -2.45 -15.00 19.24
CA LEU A 4 -1.88 -15.01 17.89
C LEU A 4 -2.93 -15.39 16.84
N LYS A 5 -3.77 -16.39 17.13
CA LYS A 5 -4.86 -16.79 16.25
C LYS A 5 -5.90 -15.68 16.09
N LYS A 6 -6.22 -14.95 17.17
CA LYS A 6 -7.18 -13.86 17.14
C LYS A 6 -6.67 -12.68 16.30
N THR A 7 -5.42 -12.28 16.48
CA THR A 7 -4.80 -11.20 15.68
C THR A 7 -4.76 -11.53 14.19
N LEU A 8 -4.35 -12.76 13.84
CA LEU A 8 -4.34 -13.21 12.44
C LEU A 8 -5.75 -13.23 11.83
N LEU A 9 -6.76 -13.60 12.61
CA LEU A 9 -8.14 -13.64 12.15
C LEU A 9 -8.70 -12.22 11.94
N GLU A 10 -8.36 -11.28 12.82
CA GLU A 10 -8.67 -9.85 12.64
C GLU A 10 -8.00 -9.28 11.40
N GLU A 11 -6.71 -9.57 11.17
CA GLU A 11 -5.97 -9.15 9.98
C GLU A 11 -6.61 -9.67 8.69
N ILE A 12 -7.00 -10.95 8.66
CA ILE A 12 -7.66 -11.57 7.51
C ILE A 12 -9.02 -10.93 7.24
N ILE A 13 -9.82 -10.65 8.28
CA ILE A 13 -11.13 -9.98 8.13
C ILE A 13 -10.97 -8.59 7.53
N VAL A 14 -10.03 -7.80 8.04
CA VAL A 14 -9.77 -6.45 7.53
C VAL A 14 -9.30 -6.50 6.07
N ALA A 15 -8.40 -7.43 5.73
CA ALA A 15 -7.96 -7.63 4.35
C ALA A 15 -9.12 -7.97 3.40
N VAL A 16 -10.02 -8.88 3.81
CA VAL A 16 -11.18 -9.27 3.01
C VAL A 16 -12.15 -8.10 2.79
N ILE A 17 -12.41 -7.28 3.82
CA ILE A 17 -13.28 -6.10 3.71
C ILE A 17 -12.70 -5.07 2.74
N ILE A 18 -11.39 -4.81 2.84
CA ILE A 18 -10.66 -3.93 1.93
C ILE A 18 -10.78 -4.44 0.49
N ILE A 19 -10.53 -5.72 0.24
CA ILE A 19 -10.64 -6.34 -1.10
C ILE A 19 -12.06 -6.17 -1.68
N LEU A 20 -13.10 -6.39 -0.88
CA LEU A 20 -14.50 -6.27 -1.31
C LEU A 20 -14.90 -4.84 -1.65
N LEU A 21 -14.45 -3.84 -0.89
CA LEU A 21 -14.70 -2.41 -1.15
C LEU A 21 -14.09 -1.94 -2.49
N PHE A 22 -13.04 -2.60 -2.96
CA PHE A 22 -12.25 -2.16 -4.12
C PHE A 22 -12.59 -2.86 -5.45
N LEU A 23 -13.61 -3.73 -5.49
CA LEU A 23 -14.05 -4.42 -6.70
C LEU A 23 -14.60 -3.46 -7.79
N GLY A 24 -14.85 -2.19 -7.47
CA GLY A 24 -15.39 -1.17 -8.38
C GLY A 24 -14.41 -0.56 -9.40
N HIS A 25 -13.08 -0.59 -9.18
CA HIS A 25 -12.08 -0.01 -10.10
C HIS A 25 -10.82 -0.88 -10.22
N PHE A 26 -10.89 -1.91 -11.07
CA PHE A 26 -10.04 -3.11 -11.02
C PHE A 26 -8.52 -2.95 -11.21
N ARG A 27 -8.01 -1.85 -11.79
CA ARG A 27 -6.58 -1.75 -12.15
C ARG A 27 -5.74 -0.94 -11.16
N SER A 28 -6.04 0.35 -10.95
CA SER A 28 -5.30 1.15 -9.95
C SER A 28 -5.65 0.76 -8.52
N SER A 29 -6.89 0.31 -8.27
CA SER A 29 -7.34 0.00 -6.92
C SER A 29 -6.74 -1.30 -6.36
N LEU A 30 -6.33 -2.22 -7.24
CA LEU A 30 -5.75 -3.50 -6.83
C LEU A 30 -4.37 -3.34 -6.19
N ILE A 31 -3.57 -2.40 -6.72
CA ILE A 31 -2.22 -2.11 -6.20
C ILE A 31 -2.33 -1.44 -4.83
N VAL A 32 -3.24 -0.48 -4.68
CA VAL A 32 -3.51 0.22 -3.40
C VAL A 32 -4.01 -0.73 -2.32
N SER A 33 -4.96 -1.60 -2.70
CA SER A 33 -5.56 -2.60 -1.83
C SER A 33 -4.53 -3.59 -1.28
N LEU A 34 -3.43 -3.84 -2.01
CA LEU A 34 -2.32 -4.67 -1.54
C LEU A 34 -1.34 -3.89 -0.65
N VAL A 35 -1.04 -2.64 -1.00
CA VAL A 35 -0.07 -1.79 -0.29
C VAL A 35 -0.56 -1.41 1.10
N LEU A 36 -1.85 -1.14 1.28
CA LEU A 36 -2.45 -0.79 2.57
C LEU A 36 -2.22 -1.86 3.66
N PRO A 37 -2.69 -3.12 3.51
CA PRO A 37 -2.52 -4.14 4.52
C PRO A 37 -1.04 -4.49 4.75
N VAL A 38 -0.22 -4.53 3.69
CA VAL A 38 1.23 -4.78 3.81
C VAL A 38 1.92 -3.67 4.61
N GLY A 39 1.60 -2.40 4.34
CA GLY A 39 2.18 -1.25 5.05
C GLY A 39 1.80 -1.20 6.53
N VAL A 40 0.55 -1.55 6.86
CA VAL A 40 0.09 -1.70 8.24
C VAL A 40 0.84 -2.83 8.95
N LEU A 41 0.95 -4.00 8.32
CA LEU A 41 1.63 -5.17 8.90
C LEU A 41 3.11 -4.86 9.20
N ILE A 42 3.80 -4.22 8.26
CA ILE A 42 5.20 -3.82 8.42
C ILE A 42 5.35 -2.79 9.56
N SER A 43 4.44 -1.82 9.65
CA SER A 43 4.47 -0.82 10.73
C SER A 43 4.32 -1.47 12.11
N PHE A 44 3.35 -2.37 12.27
CA PHE A 44 3.16 -3.13 13.51
C PHE A 44 4.35 -4.04 13.82
N LEU A 45 4.94 -4.67 12.80
CA LEU A 45 6.13 -5.51 12.96
C LEU A 45 7.32 -4.69 13.50
N ILE A 46 7.57 -3.52 12.93
CA ILE A 46 8.64 -2.61 13.38
C ILE A 46 8.38 -2.12 14.80
N MET A 47 7.15 -1.72 15.12
CA MET A 47 6.78 -1.31 16.48
C MET A 47 7.02 -2.44 17.50
N TYR A 48 6.73 -3.68 17.12
CA TYR A 48 6.97 -4.85 17.96
C TYR A 48 8.47 -5.05 18.22
N TYR A 49 9.32 -4.96 17.18
CA TYR A 49 10.77 -5.06 17.33
C TYR A 49 11.36 -3.92 18.18
N LEU A 50 10.85 -2.70 18.01
CA LEU A 50 11.31 -1.53 18.76
C LEU A 50 10.69 -1.41 20.16
N LYS A 51 9.80 -2.35 20.55
CA LYS A 51 9.02 -2.33 21.80
C LYS A 51 8.29 -1.01 22.03
N ILE A 52 7.85 -0.35 20.96
CA ILE A 52 7.09 0.89 21.04
C ILE A 52 5.64 0.54 21.42
N PRO A 53 5.07 1.16 22.46
CA PRO A 53 3.69 0.89 22.85
C PRO A 53 2.73 1.37 21.74
N SER A 54 1.76 0.51 21.39
CA SER A 54 0.67 0.85 20.46
C SER A 54 -0.32 1.81 21.12
N ASN A 55 0.08 3.08 21.27
CA ASN A 55 -0.76 4.15 21.77
C ASN A 55 -1.41 4.95 20.62
N ILE A 56 -2.46 5.72 20.94
CA ILE A 56 -3.23 6.49 19.94
C ILE A 56 -2.34 7.48 19.17
N MET A 57 -1.30 8.03 19.80
CA MET A 57 -0.34 8.93 19.15
C MET A 57 0.49 8.20 18.07
N SER A 58 0.98 6.99 18.37
CA SER A 58 1.73 6.16 17.44
C SER A 58 0.84 5.63 16.32
N LEU A 59 -0.38 5.17 16.64
CA LEU A 59 -1.35 4.72 15.65
C LEU A 59 -1.77 5.86 14.70
N GLY A 60 -1.94 7.07 15.24
CA GLY A 60 -2.23 8.28 14.47
C GLY A 60 -1.09 8.66 13.52
N GLY A 61 0.17 8.56 13.97
CA GLY A 61 1.34 8.79 13.13
C GLY A 61 1.45 7.79 11.96
N ILE A 62 1.19 6.51 12.21
CA ILE A 62 1.19 5.46 11.18
C ILE A 62 0.07 5.69 10.18
N ALA A 63 -1.13 6.07 10.63
CA ALA A 63 -2.25 6.36 9.75
C ALA A 63 -1.93 7.51 8.76
N ILE A 64 -1.29 8.58 9.23
CA ILE A 64 -0.85 9.70 8.37
C ILE A 64 0.23 9.25 7.39
N ALA A 65 1.25 8.54 7.88
CA ALA A 65 2.37 8.07 7.05
C ALA A 65 1.90 7.14 5.93
N ILE A 66 0.99 6.22 6.24
CA ILE A 66 0.39 5.32 5.24
C ILE A 66 -0.40 6.11 4.20
N GLY A 67 -1.16 7.14 4.60
CA GLY A 67 -1.89 8.00 3.67
C GLY A 67 -0.97 8.66 2.64
N VAL A 68 0.15 9.24 3.08
CA VAL A 68 1.13 9.89 2.19
C VAL A 68 1.84 8.87 1.30
N MET A 69 2.20 7.69 1.84
CA MET A 69 2.87 6.63 1.08
C MET A 69 1.97 6.06 -0.02
N VAL A 70 0.69 5.84 0.29
CA VAL A 70 -0.30 5.31 -0.65
C VAL A 70 -0.58 6.31 -1.76
N ASP A 71 -0.72 7.60 -1.44
CA ASP A 71 -0.95 8.65 -2.44
C ASP A 71 0.19 8.71 -3.47
N ALA A 72 1.44 8.72 -3.02
CA ALA A 72 2.61 8.66 -3.90
C ALA A 72 2.64 7.38 -4.76
N GLY A 73 2.29 6.23 -4.18
CA GLY A 73 2.21 4.96 -4.90
C GLY A 73 1.12 4.94 -5.98
N ILE A 74 -0.03 5.57 -5.73
CA ILE A 74 -1.12 5.71 -6.69
C ILE A 74 -0.67 6.57 -7.86
N VAL A 75 -0.12 7.75 -7.59
CA VAL A 75 0.34 8.69 -8.63
C VAL A 75 1.39 8.04 -9.52
N MET A 76 2.35 7.31 -8.93
CA MET A 76 3.38 6.59 -9.69
C MET A 76 2.78 5.48 -10.56
N THR A 77 1.86 4.69 -10.01
CA THR A 77 1.17 3.61 -10.75
C THR A 77 0.35 4.16 -11.91
N GLU A 78 -0.35 5.26 -11.69
CA GLU A 78 -1.13 5.93 -12.73
C GLU A 78 -0.21 6.51 -13.82
N ASN A 79 0.90 7.14 -13.43
CA ASN A 79 1.88 7.66 -14.40
C ASN A 79 2.46 6.55 -15.28
N ILE A 80 2.85 5.43 -14.66
CA ILE A 80 3.35 4.25 -15.37
C ILE A 80 2.29 3.70 -16.33
N SER A 81 1.05 3.52 -15.87
CA SER A 81 -0.04 3.00 -16.69
C SER A 81 -0.35 3.93 -17.87
N ARG A 82 -0.33 5.25 -17.65
CA ARG A 82 -0.57 6.28 -18.67
C ARG A 82 0.53 6.28 -19.73
N HIS A 83 1.80 6.25 -19.30
CA HIS A 83 2.96 6.19 -20.21
C HIS A 83 3.04 4.86 -20.99
N LEU A 84 2.66 3.75 -20.37
CA LEU A 84 2.65 2.43 -21.01
C LEU A 84 1.48 2.28 -22.00
N ALA A 85 0.40 3.02 -21.82
CA ALA A 85 -0.72 3.07 -22.76
C ALA A 85 -0.44 3.97 -23.98
N SER A 86 0.36 5.02 -23.83
CA SER A 86 0.69 5.97 -24.91
C SER A 86 1.83 5.50 -25.83
N THR A 87 2.64 4.53 -25.41
CA THR A 87 3.89 4.15 -26.10
C THR A 87 3.89 2.69 -26.55
N ARG A 88 4.14 2.43 -27.85
CA ARG A 88 4.29 1.07 -28.43
C ARG A 88 5.74 0.53 -28.40
N GLU A 89 6.69 1.30 -27.89
CA GLU A 89 8.12 0.93 -27.81
C GLU A 89 8.52 0.21 -26.51
N ASN A 90 9.77 -0.27 -26.46
CA ASN A 90 10.39 -1.07 -25.39
C ASN A 90 9.87 -0.75 -23.98
N ARG A 91 9.16 -1.71 -23.37
CA ARG A 91 8.53 -1.57 -22.03
C ARG A 91 9.50 -1.12 -20.94
N LEU A 92 10.77 -1.52 -21.03
CA LEU A 92 11.80 -1.19 -20.04
C LEU A 92 12.20 0.29 -20.06
N SER A 93 12.34 0.91 -21.24
CA SER A 93 12.70 2.32 -21.32
C SER A 93 11.56 3.22 -20.84
N THR A 94 10.32 2.86 -21.17
CA THR A 94 9.12 3.60 -20.75
C THR A 94 8.91 3.53 -19.23
N LEU A 95 9.20 2.40 -18.58
CA LEU A 95 9.14 2.25 -17.12
C LEU A 95 10.18 3.14 -16.42
N ILE A 96 11.42 3.17 -16.92
CA ILE A 96 12.49 4.00 -16.33
C ILE A 96 12.17 5.50 -16.50
N MET A 97 11.61 5.89 -17.64
CA MET A 97 11.23 7.29 -17.91
C MET A 97 10.07 7.73 -17.02
N ALA A 98 9.02 6.92 -16.90
CA ALA A 98 7.89 7.21 -16.02
C ALA A 98 8.29 7.25 -14.52
N ALA A 99 9.27 6.45 -14.10
CA ALA A 99 9.81 6.50 -12.74
C ALA A 99 10.66 7.76 -12.49
N LYS A 100 11.40 8.24 -13.49
CA LYS A 100 12.20 9.48 -13.42
C LYS A 100 11.37 10.76 -13.38
N GLU A 101 10.14 10.73 -13.90
CA GLU A 101 9.28 11.91 -14.00
C GLU A 101 8.51 12.18 -12.70
N VAL A 102 8.27 11.14 -11.89
CA VAL A 102 7.55 11.21 -10.60
C VAL A 102 8.52 11.12 -9.41
N GLY A 103 9.74 10.63 -9.64
CA GLY A 103 10.82 10.63 -8.65
C GLY A 103 11.52 12.00 -8.54
N PRO A 104 11.97 12.39 -7.34
CA PRO A 104 12.72 13.63 -7.12
C PRO A 104 14.14 13.61 -7.73
#